data_AF-A0A2P6S8U3-F1
#
_entry.id   AF-A0A2P6S8U3-F1
#
_cell.length_a   1.000
_cell.length_b   1.000
_cell.length_c   1.000
_cell.angle_alpha   90.00
_cell.angle_beta   90.00
_cell.angle_gamma   90.00
#
_symmetry.space_group_name_H-M   'P 1'
#
loop_
_entity.id
_entity.type
_entity.pdbx_description
1 polymer ?
#
loop_
_entity_poly.entity_id
_entity_poly.type
_entity_poly.pdbx_seq_one_letter_code
_entity_poly.pdbx_strand_id
1 'polypeptide(L)'
;MAESEVVAMNMEETLVLTQTSTQASIPSSSLSEKLVSANEPERHQGFEAELQAFMRAFSADALIQSECCSAISQLPTTQLKSREEIDGALKVVKETLAQPLKEFVENGQLSKVKVAMDLLLGAKYFAPPKAALIGEKLEVLTQQISRVAGSYQEIEKRRQQVLACEQMKKALVPKFGWCMEQKRVVESLEGKTNELERQLASLKQERQEVGEKLLQRSKQCFQSQGQLKKIEAKLKNSEHRCMQLESDLQDTGCTLGALKALLAE
;
A
#
# COMPACT_ATOMS: atom_id res chain seq x y z
N MET A 1 24.10 -37.87 14.94
CA MET A 1 23.39 -37.11 15.98
C MET A 1 23.93 -35.70 15.96
N ALA A 2 23.11 -34.76 15.51
CA ALA A 2 23.32 -33.32 15.66
C ALA A 2 21.90 -32.76 15.77
N GLU A 3 21.50 -32.48 17.00
CA GLU A 3 20.21 -31.89 17.34
C GLU A 3 20.26 -30.42 16.92
N SER A 4 19.42 -30.04 15.96
CA SER A 4 19.17 -28.65 15.61
C SER A 4 17.94 -28.21 16.39
N GLU A 5 18.18 -27.41 17.41
CA GLU A 5 17.17 -26.72 18.21
C GLU A 5 16.37 -25.77 17.30
N VAL A 6 15.21 -26.24 16.84
CA VAL A 6 14.21 -25.39 16.19
C VAL A 6 13.44 -24.71 17.31
N VAL A 7 13.85 -23.48 17.61
CA VAL A 7 13.09 -22.56 18.46
C VAL A 7 11.73 -22.32 17.81
N ALA A 8 10.69 -22.90 18.43
CA ALA A 8 9.30 -22.62 18.12
C ALA A 8 8.95 -21.20 18.59
N MET A 9 9.08 -20.20 17.72
CA MET A 9 8.41 -18.92 17.90
C MET A 9 6.95 -19.05 17.44
N ASN A 10 6.09 -19.43 18.37
CA ASN A 10 4.66 -19.13 18.28
C ASN A 10 4.50 -17.61 18.43
N MET A 11 4.26 -16.92 17.31
CA MET A 11 3.63 -15.60 17.30
C MET A 11 2.32 -15.70 16.53
N GLU A 12 1.28 -16.13 17.25
CA GLU A 12 -0.11 -15.83 16.91
C GLU A 12 -0.34 -14.33 17.11
N GLU A 13 -0.07 -13.53 16.08
CA GLU A 13 -0.70 -12.22 15.91
C GLU A 13 -1.81 -12.35 14.87
N THR A 14 -2.95 -12.82 15.37
CA THR A 14 -4.22 -12.82 14.65
C THR A 14 -4.69 -11.38 14.48
N LEU A 15 -4.25 -10.71 13.41
CA LEU A 15 -4.90 -9.49 12.92
C LEU A 15 -6.24 -9.88 12.30
N VAL A 16 -7.26 -9.96 13.15
CA VAL A 16 -8.66 -10.03 12.74
C VAL A 16 -9.03 -8.71 12.06
N LEU A 17 -8.84 -8.67 10.74
CA LEU A 17 -9.47 -7.68 9.87
C LEU A 17 -10.93 -8.11 9.69
N THR A 18 -11.76 -7.75 10.67
CA THR A 18 -13.21 -7.81 10.54
C THR A 18 -13.65 -6.91 9.39
N GLN A 19 -14.10 -7.55 8.31
CA GLN A 19 -14.83 -6.92 7.23
C GLN A 19 -16.15 -6.37 7.78
N THR A 20 -16.27 -5.06 7.92
CA THR A 20 -17.55 -4.38 7.76
C THR A 20 -17.58 -3.77 6.36
N SER A 21 -18.11 -4.58 5.44
CA SER A 21 -18.62 -4.13 4.16
C SER A 21 -19.78 -3.17 4.41
N THR A 22 -19.47 -1.88 4.55
CA THR A 22 -20.43 -0.81 4.35
C THR A 22 -19.93 -0.01 3.16
N GLN A 23 -20.67 -0.04 2.06
CA GLN A 23 -20.53 0.89 0.94
C GLN A 23 -20.59 2.32 1.48
N ALA A 24 -19.43 2.91 1.76
CA ALA A 24 -19.28 4.34 1.87
C ALA A 24 -18.52 4.77 0.62
N SER A 25 -19.27 5.11 -0.42
CA SER A 25 -18.80 5.99 -1.48
C SER A 25 -18.46 7.33 -0.83
N ILE A 26 -17.25 7.43 -0.28
CA ILE A 26 -16.69 8.71 0.14
C ILE A 26 -16.29 9.43 -1.16
N PRO A 27 -16.88 10.58 -1.49
CA PRO A 27 -16.41 11.37 -2.63
C PRO A 27 -14.95 11.72 -2.33
N SER A 28 -14.03 11.24 -3.17
CA SER A 28 -12.58 11.46 -3.02
C SER A 28 -12.13 12.89 -3.33
N SER A 29 -13.06 13.83 -3.33
CA SER A 29 -12.86 15.27 -3.49
C SER A 29 -13.58 15.98 -2.34
N SER A 30 -12.87 16.40 -1.29
CA SER A 30 -13.23 17.59 -0.48
C SER A 30 -12.51 17.71 0.87
N LEU A 31 -11.81 16.71 1.38
CA LEU A 31 -11.18 16.85 2.72
C LEU A 31 -9.91 17.72 2.69
N SER A 32 -9.05 17.54 1.68
CA SER A 32 -7.85 18.37 1.51
C SER A 32 -8.20 19.81 1.11
N GLU A 33 -9.25 20.02 0.31
CA GLU A 33 -9.73 21.35 -0.08
C GLU A 33 -10.43 22.09 1.08
N LYS A 34 -11.18 21.37 1.94
CA LYS A 34 -11.84 21.98 3.11
C LYS A 34 -10.87 22.40 4.22
N LEU A 35 -9.76 21.68 4.40
CA LEU A 35 -8.79 22.02 5.46
C LEU A 35 -7.89 23.21 5.10
N VAL A 36 -7.69 23.48 3.80
CA VAL A 36 -6.92 24.65 3.33
C VAL A 36 -7.79 25.91 3.35
N SER A 37 -9.10 25.80 3.07
CA SER A 37 -10.00 26.95 2.99
C SER A 37 -10.52 27.47 4.34
N ALA A 38 -10.42 26.70 5.43
CA ALA A 38 -10.96 27.09 6.73
C ALA A 38 -10.11 28.11 7.53
N ASN A 39 -8.83 28.31 7.17
CA ASN A 39 -7.91 29.18 7.92
C ASN A 39 -7.42 30.42 7.13
N GLU A 40 -7.85 30.60 5.87
CA GLU A 40 -7.39 31.69 5.00
C GLU A 40 -8.23 32.99 5.01
N PRO A 41 -9.57 32.99 5.11
CA PRO A 41 -10.32 34.21 4.80
C PRO A 41 -10.09 35.35 5.81
N GLU A 42 -9.93 35.03 7.11
CA GLU A 42 -9.75 36.05 8.14
C GLU A 42 -8.37 36.73 8.10
N ARG A 43 -7.31 36.03 7.68
CA ARG A 43 -5.96 36.61 7.60
C ARG A 43 -5.76 37.51 6.39
N HIS A 44 -6.37 37.18 5.26
CA HIS A 44 -6.30 38.00 4.06
C HIS A 44 -7.10 39.31 4.20
N GLN A 45 -8.24 39.26 4.91
CA GLN A 45 -9.09 40.42 5.14
C GLN A 45 -8.42 41.50 6.02
N GLY A 46 -7.62 41.09 7.00
CA GLY A 46 -6.81 42.01 7.82
C GLY A 46 -5.66 42.67 7.04
N PHE A 47 -5.00 41.94 6.15
CA PHE A 47 -3.95 42.52 5.31
C PHE A 47 -4.49 43.53 4.29
N GLU A 48 -5.62 43.21 3.68
CA GLU A 48 -6.30 44.09 2.73
C GLU A 48 -6.82 45.36 3.40
N ALA A 49 -7.37 45.25 4.61
CA ALA A 49 -7.79 46.40 5.43
C ALA A 49 -6.60 47.30 5.82
N GLU A 50 -5.46 46.71 6.23
CA GLU A 50 -4.26 47.43 6.63
C GLU A 50 -3.56 48.10 5.44
N LEU A 51 -3.52 47.45 4.28
CA LEU A 51 -3.02 48.07 3.06
C LEU A 51 -3.93 49.22 2.63
N GLN A 52 -5.24 49.04 2.69
CA GLN A 52 -6.19 50.10 2.37
C GLN A 52 -6.09 51.27 3.35
N ALA A 53 -5.82 51.00 4.63
CA ALA A 53 -5.55 52.02 5.64
C ALA A 53 -4.24 52.76 5.38
N PHE A 54 -3.18 52.06 4.96
CA PHE A 54 -1.92 52.65 4.52
C PHE A 54 -2.11 53.55 3.29
N MET A 55 -2.83 53.05 2.27
CA MET A 55 -3.17 53.82 1.07
C MET A 55 -3.97 55.08 1.42
N ARG A 56 -4.95 54.98 2.33
CA ARG A 56 -5.71 56.14 2.82
C ARG A 56 -4.85 57.14 3.59
N ALA A 57 -3.93 56.68 4.45
CA ALA A 57 -3.01 57.55 5.17
C ALA A 57 -2.04 58.29 4.22
N PHE A 58 -1.67 57.63 3.11
CA PHE A 58 -0.87 58.20 2.05
C PHE A 58 -1.66 59.15 1.13
N SER A 59 -2.92 58.83 0.80
CA SER A 59 -3.76 59.54 -0.17
C SER A 59 -4.61 60.67 0.41
N ALA A 60 -4.94 60.65 1.71
CA ALA A 60 -5.73 61.69 2.35
C ALA A 60 -4.90 62.97 2.46
N ASP A 61 -5.12 63.88 1.52
CA ASP A 61 -4.64 65.25 1.44
C ASP A 61 -3.12 65.44 1.52
N ALA A 62 -2.53 65.67 0.36
CA ALA A 62 -1.22 66.27 0.19
C ALA A 62 -1.19 67.68 0.81
N LEU A 63 -1.18 67.77 2.14
CA LEU A 63 -0.55 68.89 2.84
C LEU A 63 0.97 68.72 2.71
N ILE A 64 1.45 68.90 1.47
CA ILE A 64 2.74 69.53 1.29
C ILE A 64 2.59 70.84 2.06
N GLN A 65 3.33 71.02 3.16
CA GLN A 65 3.45 72.35 3.74
C GLN A 65 3.87 73.25 2.57
N SER A 66 3.11 74.28 2.20
CA SER A 66 3.55 75.22 1.15
C SER A 66 4.92 75.82 1.50
N GLU A 67 5.24 75.82 2.80
CA GLU A 67 6.50 76.14 3.44
C GLU A 67 7.63 75.10 3.22
N CYS A 68 7.33 73.85 2.87
CA CYS A 68 8.35 72.81 2.61
C CYS A 68 8.99 72.95 1.22
N CYS A 69 8.24 73.34 0.18
CA CYS A 69 8.82 73.60 -1.14
C CYS A 69 9.80 74.79 -1.13
N SER A 70 9.52 75.79 -0.29
CA SER A 70 10.41 76.93 -0.04
C SER A 70 11.55 76.58 0.95
N ALA A 71 11.28 75.79 1.99
CA ALA A 71 12.32 75.37 2.96
C ALA A 71 13.34 74.38 2.39
N ILE A 72 12.94 73.47 1.49
CA ILE A 72 13.87 72.58 0.77
C ILE A 72 14.81 73.39 -0.15
N SER A 73 14.33 74.53 -0.67
CA SER A 73 15.15 75.44 -1.48
C SER A 73 16.08 76.34 -0.65
N GLN A 74 15.88 76.43 0.68
CA GLN A 74 16.64 77.30 1.59
C GLN A 74 17.50 76.56 2.63
N LEU A 75 17.51 75.22 2.62
CA LEU A 75 18.34 74.42 3.52
C LEU A 75 19.82 74.44 3.06
N PRO A 76 20.79 74.62 3.98
CA PRO A 76 22.21 74.52 3.65
C PRO A 76 22.55 73.14 3.09
N THR A 77 23.31 73.16 2.01
CA THR A 77 23.64 72.06 1.10
C THR A 77 24.56 70.99 1.71
N THR A 78 24.20 70.38 2.84
CA THR A 78 25.04 69.33 3.44
C THR A 78 24.32 68.07 3.93
N GLN A 79 22.99 67.96 3.88
CA GLN A 79 22.31 66.71 4.28
C GLN A 79 21.04 66.30 3.48
N LEU A 80 20.88 66.74 2.22
CA LEU A 80 19.74 66.30 1.40
C LEU A 80 20.19 65.50 0.17
N LYS A 81 19.68 64.27 0.07
CA LYS A 81 19.54 63.52 -1.18
C LYS A 81 18.78 64.38 -2.19
N SER A 82 19.23 64.38 -3.46
CA SER A 82 18.80 65.34 -4.48
C SER A 82 17.27 65.39 -4.66
N ARG A 83 16.72 66.51 -5.15
CA ARG A 83 15.27 66.66 -5.45
C ARG A 83 14.75 65.55 -6.38
N GLU A 84 15.60 65.08 -7.29
CA GLU A 84 15.35 63.97 -8.20
C GLU A 84 15.15 62.63 -7.47
N GLU A 85 15.88 62.39 -6.38
CA GLU A 85 15.71 61.19 -5.55
C GLU A 85 14.38 61.18 -4.78
N ILE A 86 13.94 62.36 -4.32
CA ILE A 86 12.65 62.52 -3.63
C ILE A 86 11.50 62.30 -4.61
N ASP A 87 11.56 62.93 -5.79
CA ASP A 87 10.55 62.75 -6.84
C ASP A 87 10.53 61.30 -7.37
N GLY A 88 11.70 60.67 -7.48
CA GLY A 88 11.85 59.26 -7.82
C GLY A 88 11.21 58.32 -6.78
N ALA A 89 11.45 58.55 -5.49
CA ALA A 89 10.84 57.76 -4.43
C ALA A 89 9.31 57.93 -4.38
N LEU A 90 8.82 59.16 -4.59
CA LEU A 90 7.38 59.43 -4.68
C LEU A 90 6.74 58.69 -5.85
N LYS A 91 7.41 58.67 -7.00
CA LYS A 91 6.97 57.94 -8.20
C LYS A 91 6.90 56.44 -7.95
N VAL A 92 7.96 55.86 -7.36
CA VAL A 92 7.99 54.43 -7.00
C VAL A 92 6.83 54.07 -6.09
N VAL A 93 6.56 54.85 -5.03
CA VAL A 93 5.42 54.58 -4.14
C VAL A 93 4.10 54.64 -4.91
N LYS A 94 3.86 55.69 -5.70
CA LYS A 94 2.60 55.88 -6.42
C LYS A 94 2.34 54.79 -7.44
N GLU A 95 3.34 54.44 -8.24
CA GLU A 95 3.23 53.38 -9.25
C GLU A 95 3.01 52.03 -8.61
N THR A 96 3.70 51.77 -7.50
CA THR A 96 3.59 50.50 -6.79
C THR A 96 2.25 50.35 -6.06
N LEU A 97 1.71 51.43 -5.49
CA LEU A 97 0.39 51.43 -4.86
C LEU A 97 -0.77 51.46 -5.87
N ALA A 98 -0.50 51.75 -7.14
CA ALA A 98 -1.49 51.68 -8.21
C ALA A 98 -1.66 50.25 -8.77
N GLN A 99 -0.79 49.30 -8.40
CA GLN A 99 -0.88 47.92 -8.85
C GLN A 99 -1.98 47.14 -8.13
N PRO A 100 -2.63 46.17 -8.80
CA PRO A 100 -3.55 45.24 -8.15
C PRO A 100 -2.90 44.54 -6.94
N LEU A 101 -3.66 44.35 -5.87
CA LEU A 101 -3.18 43.77 -4.60
C LEU A 101 -2.46 42.43 -4.77
N LYS A 102 -2.98 41.58 -5.67
CA LYS A 102 -2.39 40.29 -6.00
C LYS A 102 -0.95 40.44 -6.54
N GLU A 103 -0.75 41.34 -7.49
CA GLU A 103 0.56 41.61 -8.10
C GLU A 103 1.52 42.32 -7.13
N PHE A 104 0.98 43.17 -6.24
CA PHE A 104 1.76 43.85 -5.20
C PHE A 104 2.42 42.84 -4.24
N VAL A 105 1.67 41.82 -3.83
CA VAL A 105 2.13 40.76 -2.91
C VAL A 105 3.03 39.76 -3.62
N GLU A 106 2.62 39.26 -4.80
CA GLU A 106 3.38 38.24 -5.55
C GLU A 106 4.76 38.74 -5.99
N ASN A 107 4.87 40.03 -6.36
CA ASN A 107 6.13 40.61 -6.84
C ASN A 107 6.99 41.23 -5.72
N GLY A 108 6.64 41.03 -4.44
CA GLY A 108 7.43 41.50 -3.30
C GLY A 108 7.62 43.02 -3.23
N GLN A 109 6.64 43.78 -3.76
CA GLN A 109 6.77 45.20 -4.02
C GLN A 109 6.81 46.06 -2.74
N LEU A 110 6.34 45.52 -1.61
CA LEU A 110 6.42 46.17 -0.30
C LEU A 110 7.85 46.59 0.08
N SER A 111 8.85 45.77 -0.25
CA SER A 111 10.25 46.09 0.03
C SER A 111 10.68 47.39 -0.66
N LYS A 112 10.22 47.60 -1.90
CA LYS A 112 10.47 48.82 -2.67
C LYS A 112 9.71 50.01 -2.12
N VAL A 113 8.45 49.82 -1.70
CA VAL A 113 7.64 50.86 -1.03
C VAL A 113 8.28 51.26 0.29
N LYS A 114 8.81 50.31 1.07
CA LYS A 114 9.48 50.58 2.35
C LYS A 114 10.72 51.44 2.16
N VAL A 115 11.60 51.06 1.24
CA VAL A 115 12.83 51.83 0.93
C VAL A 115 12.50 53.25 0.44
N ALA A 116 11.49 53.38 -0.43
CA ALA A 116 11.05 54.68 -0.91
C ALA A 116 10.41 55.52 0.21
N MET A 117 9.66 54.91 1.13
CA MET A 117 9.09 55.59 2.29
C MET A 117 10.12 56.03 3.31
N ASP A 118 11.10 55.19 3.61
CA ASP A 118 12.20 55.53 4.52
C ASP A 118 12.98 56.76 4.00
N LEU A 119 13.12 56.88 2.67
CA LEU A 119 13.70 58.05 2.02
C LEU A 119 12.82 59.30 2.16
N LEU A 120 11.51 59.18 1.93
CA LEU A 120 10.56 60.31 2.06
C LEU A 120 10.41 60.79 3.52
N LEU A 121 10.39 59.87 4.48
CA LEU A 121 10.33 60.16 5.91
C LEU A 121 11.64 60.80 6.39
N GLY A 122 12.80 60.27 5.94
CA GLY A 122 14.11 60.84 6.24
C GLY A 122 14.32 62.25 5.67
N ALA A 123 13.73 62.53 4.50
CA ALA A 123 13.72 63.86 3.88
C ALA A 123 12.74 64.86 4.52
N LYS A 124 12.02 64.47 5.59
CA LYS A 124 10.98 65.27 6.26
C LYS A 124 9.91 65.78 5.29
N TYR A 125 9.57 64.97 4.28
CA TYR A 125 8.60 65.34 3.24
C TYR A 125 7.17 65.48 3.79
N PHE A 126 6.86 64.81 4.90
CA PHE A 126 5.57 64.86 5.57
C PHE A 126 5.65 65.64 6.88
N ALA A 127 4.57 66.33 7.23
CA ALA A 127 4.42 66.96 8.55
C ALA A 127 4.55 65.91 9.67
N PRO A 128 5.11 66.25 10.84
CA PRO A 128 5.46 65.27 11.88
C PRO A 128 4.34 64.30 12.30
N PRO A 129 3.08 64.74 12.50
CA PRO A 129 1.98 63.83 12.85
C PRO A 129 1.65 62.82 11.74
N LYS A 130 1.79 63.23 10.48
CA LYS A 130 1.52 62.39 9.31
C LYS A 130 2.68 61.44 9.01
N ALA A 131 3.91 61.89 9.21
CA ALA A 131 5.10 61.05 9.14
C ALA A 131 5.04 59.89 10.14
N ALA A 132 4.61 60.16 11.38
CA ALA A 132 4.43 59.14 12.42
C ALA A 132 3.37 58.10 12.04
N LEU A 133 2.19 58.55 11.57
CA LEU A 133 1.10 57.66 11.16
C LEU A 133 1.49 56.76 9.95
N ILE A 134 2.17 57.33 8.95
CA ILE A 134 2.63 56.57 7.77
C ILE A 134 3.68 55.53 8.19
N GLY A 135 4.63 55.91 9.05
CA GLY A 135 5.64 54.99 9.57
C GLY A 135 5.03 53.82 10.36
N GLU A 136 4.06 54.10 11.25
CA GLU A 136 3.36 53.08 12.02
C GLU A 136 2.63 52.09 11.11
N LYS A 137 1.86 52.59 10.14
CA LYS A 137 1.11 51.74 9.19
C LYS A 137 2.03 50.93 8.29
N LEU A 138 3.15 51.49 7.85
CA LEU A 138 4.15 50.79 7.04
C LEU A 138 4.81 49.64 7.82
N GLU A 139 5.09 49.84 9.10
CA GLU A 139 5.69 48.81 9.95
C GLU A 139 4.71 47.66 10.20
N VAL A 140 3.44 47.97 10.49
CA VAL A 140 2.37 46.95 10.62
C VAL A 140 2.22 46.14 9.32
N LEU A 141 2.20 46.81 8.17
CA LEU A 141 2.11 46.18 6.85
C LEU A 141 3.32 45.27 6.57
N THR A 142 4.52 45.72 6.97
CA THR A 142 5.77 44.95 6.84
C THR A 142 5.74 43.67 7.67
N GLN A 143 5.25 43.75 8.90
CA GLN A 143 5.14 42.60 9.79
C GLN A 143 4.09 41.59 9.29
N GLN A 144 2.94 42.06 8.79
CA GLN A 144 1.92 41.18 8.24
C GLN A 144 2.40 40.45 6.98
N ILE A 145 3.07 41.14 6.04
CA ILE A 145 3.63 40.49 4.85
C ILE A 145 4.68 39.45 5.21
N SER A 146 5.56 39.75 6.17
CA SER A 146 6.57 38.79 6.63
C SER A 146 5.92 37.52 7.21
N ARG A 147 4.82 37.67 7.96
CA ARG A 147 4.04 36.52 8.49
C ARG A 147 3.36 35.73 7.38
N VAL A 148 2.75 36.42 6.41
CA VAL A 148 2.06 35.78 5.27
C VAL A 148 3.05 35.02 4.39
N ALA A 149 4.21 35.61 4.07
CA ALA A 149 5.27 34.95 3.31
C ALA A 149 5.78 33.68 4.00
N GLY A 150 5.97 33.74 5.33
CA GLY A 150 6.31 32.55 6.14
C GLY A 150 5.24 31.45 6.07
N SER A 151 3.95 31.82 6.11
CA SER A 151 2.87 30.84 5.96
C SER A 151 2.81 30.21 4.56
N TYR A 152 3.09 30.97 3.49
CA TYR A 152 3.14 30.44 2.13
C TYR A 152 4.24 29.39 1.97
N GLN A 153 5.44 29.65 2.52
CA GLN A 153 6.54 28.68 2.50
C GLN A 153 6.17 27.37 3.22
N GLU A 154 5.50 27.48 4.37
CA GLU A 154 5.03 26.31 5.13
C GLU A 154 3.93 25.55 4.38
N ILE A 155 3.00 26.24 3.72
CA ILE A 155 1.97 25.62 2.86
C ILE A 155 2.63 24.87 1.70
N GLU A 156 3.64 25.46 1.04
CA GLU A 156 4.32 24.82 -0.07
C GLU A 156 5.11 23.58 0.38
N LYS A 157 5.77 23.63 1.54
CA LYS A 157 6.40 22.47 2.16
C LYS A 157 5.38 21.35 2.43
N ARG A 158 4.19 21.70 2.93
CA ARG A 158 3.11 20.72 3.15
C ARG A 158 2.57 20.16 1.83
N ARG A 159 2.44 20.96 0.78
CA ARG A 159 2.05 20.48 -0.56
C ARG A 159 3.03 19.44 -1.10
N GLN A 160 4.33 19.68 -0.96
CA GLN A 160 5.36 18.71 -1.34
C GLN A 160 5.26 17.40 -0.55
N GLN A 161 4.99 17.48 0.76
CA GLN A 161 4.75 16.29 1.59
C GLN A 161 3.52 15.49 1.14
N VAL A 162 2.42 16.16 0.82
CA VAL A 162 1.20 15.52 0.30
C VAL A 162 1.48 14.81 -1.03
N LEU A 163 2.21 15.45 -1.95
CA LEU A 163 2.65 14.85 -3.21
C LEU A 163 3.48 13.58 -2.99
N ALA A 164 4.41 13.59 -2.04
CA ALA A 164 5.19 12.41 -1.69
C ALA A 164 4.29 11.28 -1.14
N CYS A 165 3.34 11.60 -0.27
CA CYS A 165 2.36 10.64 0.24
C CYS A 165 1.48 10.04 -0.87
N GLU A 166 1.06 10.83 -1.85
CA GLU A 166 0.30 10.34 -3.00
C GLU A 166 1.12 9.39 -3.88
N GLN A 167 2.40 9.69 -4.10
CA GLN A 167 3.31 8.79 -4.82
C GLN A 167 3.50 7.48 -4.06
N MET A 168 3.68 7.53 -2.75
CA MET A 168 3.74 6.33 -1.90
C MET A 168 2.45 5.51 -1.99
N LYS A 169 1.28 6.16 -1.92
CA LYS A 169 -0.02 5.50 -2.09
C LYS A 169 -0.12 4.80 -3.45
N LYS A 170 0.27 5.49 -4.54
CA LYS A 170 0.28 4.91 -5.90
C LYS A 170 1.19 3.68 -6.01
N ALA A 171 2.32 3.68 -5.32
CA ALA A 171 3.23 2.52 -5.28
C ALA A 171 2.72 1.36 -4.41
N LEU A 172 1.94 1.67 -3.37
CA LEU A 172 1.46 0.68 -2.39
C LEU A 172 0.21 -0.08 -2.87
N VAL A 173 -0.71 0.58 -3.58
CA VAL A 173 -1.95 -0.04 -4.08
C VAL A 173 -1.70 -1.31 -4.92
N PRO A 174 -0.77 -1.33 -5.89
CA PRO A 174 -0.46 -2.55 -6.65
C PRO A 174 0.10 -3.68 -5.78
N LYS A 175 0.90 -3.36 -4.76
CA LYS A 175 1.43 -4.36 -3.82
C LYS A 175 0.33 -5.03 -3.02
N PHE A 176 -0.66 -4.26 -2.56
CA PHE A 176 -1.85 -4.82 -1.92
C PHE A 176 -2.65 -5.70 -2.87
N GLY A 177 -2.83 -5.28 -4.13
CA GLY A 177 -3.47 -6.10 -5.17
C GLY A 177 -2.77 -7.45 -5.36
N TRP A 178 -1.43 -7.43 -5.47
CA TRP A 178 -0.64 -8.65 -5.58
C TRP A 178 -0.76 -9.55 -4.34
N CYS A 179 -0.74 -8.98 -3.13
CA CYS A 179 -0.92 -9.73 -1.88
C CYS A 179 -2.28 -10.44 -1.83
N MET A 180 -3.35 -9.75 -2.24
CA MET A 180 -4.68 -10.34 -2.31
C MET A 180 -4.77 -11.47 -3.34
N GLU A 181 -4.07 -11.35 -4.47
CA GLU A 181 -3.99 -12.42 -5.46
C GLU A 181 -3.23 -13.63 -4.91
N GLN A 182 -2.08 -13.41 -4.26
CA GLN A 182 -1.33 -14.50 -3.60
C GLN A 182 -2.17 -15.21 -2.55
N LYS A 183 -2.96 -14.47 -1.76
CA LYS A 183 -3.89 -15.06 -0.79
C LYS A 183 -4.88 -16.02 -1.47
N ARG A 184 -5.49 -15.65 -2.59
CA ARG A 184 -6.41 -16.54 -3.34
C ARG A 184 -5.69 -17.77 -3.89
N VAL A 185 -4.45 -17.61 -4.35
CA VAL A 185 -3.64 -18.75 -4.81
C VAL A 185 -3.37 -19.73 -3.68
N VAL A 186 -3.01 -19.23 -2.50
CA VAL A 186 -2.80 -20.07 -1.29
C VAL A 186 -4.08 -20.81 -0.92
N GLU A 187 -5.22 -20.13 -0.83
CA GLU A 187 -6.53 -20.76 -0.54
C GLU A 187 -6.87 -21.86 -1.57
N SER A 188 -6.57 -21.64 -2.86
CA SER A 188 -6.76 -22.65 -3.90
C SER A 188 -5.84 -23.86 -3.74
N LEU A 189 -4.57 -23.63 -3.39
CA LEU A 189 -3.60 -24.69 -3.17
C LEU A 189 -3.95 -25.53 -1.93
N GLU A 190 -4.37 -24.90 -0.84
CA GLU A 190 -4.87 -25.60 0.34
C GLU A 190 -6.05 -26.51 0.00
N GLY A 191 -7.01 -26.01 -0.79
CA GLY A 191 -8.12 -26.83 -1.29
C GLY A 191 -7.66 -28.06 -2.09
N LYS A 192 -6.65 -27.89 -2.95
CA LYS A 192 -6.06 -29.01 -3.72
C LYS A 192 -5.33 -29.99 -2.83
N THR A 193 -4.59 -29.52 -1.82
CA THR A 193 -3.89 -30.36 -0.85
C THR A 193 -4.88 -31.23 -0.08
N ASN A 194 -5.97 -30.63 0.44
CA ASN A 194 -7.00 -31.36 1.17
C ASN A 194 -7.66 -32.45 0.31
N GLU A 195 -7.93 -32.16 -0.97
CA GLU A 195 -8.50 -33.14 -1.89
C GLU A 195 -7.51 -34.28 -2.20
N LEU A 196 -6.23 -33.97 -2.40
CA LEU A 196 -5.19 -34.99 -2.58
C LEU A 196 -5.00 -35.86 -1.34
N GLU A 197 -5.07 -35.29 -0.14
CA GLU A 197 -5.02 -36.05 1.12
C GLU A 197 -6.20 -37.01 1.24
N ARG A 198 -7.40 -36.57 0.88
CA ARG A 198 -8.61 -37.40 0.84
C ARG A 198 -8.46 -38.56 -0.16
N GLN A 199 -7.95 -38.29 -1.36
CA GLN A 199 -7.68 -39.33 -2.37
C GLN A 199 -6.64 -40.33 -1.88
N LEU A 200 -5.55 -39.86 -1.25
CA LEU A 200 -4.52 -40.70 -0.69
C LEU A 200 -5.05 -41.61 0.42
N ALA A 201 -5.92 -41.11 1.29
CA ALA A 201 -6.57 -41.91 2.32
C ALA A 201 -7.42 -43.03 1.70
N SER A 202 -8.21 -42.72 0.67
CA SER A 202 -9.01 -43.71 -0.06
C SER A 202 -8.15 -44.79 -0.71
N LEU A 203 -7.05 -44.42 -1.37
CA LEU A 203 -6.14 -45.39 -1.99
C LEU A 203 -5.43 -46.27 -0.96
N LYS A 204 -5.08 -45.72 0.21
CA LYS A 204 -4.50 -46.52 1.31
C LYS A 204 -5.48 -47.58 1.80
N GLN A 205 -6.76 -47.23 1.91
CA GLN A 205 -7.81 -48.18 2.29
C GLN A 205 -8.00 -49.25 1.21
N GLU A 206 -8.13 -48.87 -0.06
CA GLU A 206 -8.29 -49.83 -1.17
C GLU A 206 -7.12 -50.80 -1.25
N ARG A 207 -5.89 -50.30 -1.09
CA ARG A 207 -4.68 -51.12 -1.02
C ARG A 207 -4.75 -52.14 0.11
N GLN A 208 -5.25 -51.76 1.29
CA GLN A 208 -5.42 -52.67 2.41
C GLN A 208 -6.45 -53.77 2.08
N GLU A 209 -7.62 -53.40 1.58
CA GLU A 209 -8.67 -54.35 1.21
C GLU A 209 -8.20 -55.35 0.14
N VAL A 210 -7.48 -54.87 -0.88
CA VAL A 210 -6.89 -55.73 -1.91
C VAL A 210 -5.83 -56.66 -1.29
N GLY A 211 -5.00 -56.16 -0.38
CA GLY A 211 -4.02 -56.97 0.34
C GLY A 211 -4.66 -58.11 1.14
N GLU A 212 -5.75 -57.83 1.85
CA GLU A 212 -6.51 -58.83 2.60
C GLU A 212 -7.14 -59.89 1.69
N LYS A 213 -7.78 -59.47 0.58
CA LYS A 213 -8.34 -60.38 -0.43
C LYS A 213 -7.26 -61.27 -1.06
N LEU A 214 -6.10 -60.71 -1.36
CA LEU A 214 -4.97 -61.45 -1.93
C LEU A 214 -4.41 -62.48 -0.95
N LEU A 215 -4.28 -62.11 0.33
CA LEU A 215 -3.88 -63.04 1.39
C LEU A 215 -4.89 -64.19 1.54
N GLN A 216 -6.19 -63.90 1.51
CA GLN A 216 -7.24 -64.92 1.58
C GLN A 216 -7.18 -65.87 0.37
N ARG A 217 -7.04 -65.34 -0.85
CA ARG A 217 -6.90 -66.17 -2.07
C ARG A 217 -5.63 -67.03 -2.02
N SER A 218 -4.52 -66.49 -1.53
CA SER A 218 -3.28 -67.25 -1.36
C SER A 218 -3.50 -68.46 -0.43
N LYS A 219 -4.14 -68.26 0.73
CA LYS A 219 -4.49 -69.36 1.65
C LYS A 219 -5.35 -70.43 0.98
N GLN A 220 -6.38 -70.02 0.22
CA GLN A 220 -7.23 -70.96 -0.54
C GLN A 220 -6.43 -71.76 -1.56
N CYS A 221 -5.54 -71.11 -2.31
CA CYS A 221 -4.67 -71.76 -3.28
C CYS A 221 -3.78 -72.84 -2.63
N PHE A 222 -3.14 -72.52 -1.49
CA PHE A 222 -2.35 -73.49 -0.74
C PHE A 222 -3.18 -74.69 -0.27
N GLN A 223 -4.41 -74.47 0.19
CA GLN A 223 -5.31 -75.55 0.59
C GLN A 223 -5.68 -76.44 -0.61
N SER A 224 -6.07 -75.85 -1.74
CA SER A 224 -6.38 -76.59 -2.96
C SER A 224 -5.17 -77.37 -3.49
N GLN A 225 -3.96 -76.79 -3.44
CA GLN A 225 -2.73 -77.50 -3.80
C GLN A 225 -2.48 -78.70 -2.89
N GLY A 226 -2.70 -78.55 -1.58
CA GLY A 226 -2.61 -79.65 -0.62
C GLY A 226 -3.63 -80.76 -0.89
N GLN A 227 -4.87 -80.40 -1.25
CA GLN A 227 -5.89 -81.37 -1.67
C GLN A 227 -5.50 -82.09 -2.96
N LEU A 228 -4.97 -81.38 -3.94
CA LEU A 228 -4.54 -81.95 -5.23
C LEU A 228 -3.43 -82.98 -5.02
N LYS A 229 -2.44 -82.69 -4.18
CA LYS A 229 -1.39 -83.67 -3.80
C LYS A 229 -1.96 -84.93 -3.15
N LYS A 230 -3.00 -84.81 -2.31
CA LYS A 230 -3.67 -85.98 -1.71
C LYS A 230 -4.39 -86.82 -2.75
N ILE A 231 -5.05 -86.19 -3.72
CA ILE A 231 -5.72 -86.89 -4.82
C ILE A 231 -4.68 -87.60 -5.70
N GLU A 232 -3.59 -86.92 -6.04
CA GLU A 232 -2.49 -87.51 -6.83
C GLU A 232 -1.90 -88.76 -6.15
N ALA A 233 -1.68 -88.71 -4.83
CA ALA A 233 -1.20 -89.87 -4.08
C ALA A 233 -2.21 -91.04 -4.07
N LYS A 234 -3.51 -90.75 -3.93
CA LYS A 234 -4.56 -91.78 -4.01
C LYS A 234 -4.65 -92.40 -5.40
N LEU A 235 -4.52 -91.59 -6.44
CA LEU A 235 -4.53 -92.06 -7.83
C LEU A 235 -3.37 -93.03 -8.07
N LYS A 236 -2.13 -92.66 -7.69
CA LYS A 236 -0.95 -93.55 -7.80
C LYS A 236 -1.15 -94.88 -7.08
N ASN A 237 -1.73 -94.85 -5.87
CA ASN A 237 -2.02 -96.10 -5.14
C ASN A 237 -3.09 -96.97 -5.86
N SER A 238 -4.12 -96.33 -6.44
CA SER A 238 -5.12 -97.03 -7.23
C SER A 238 -4.54 -97.63 -8.50
N GLU A 239 -3.65 -96.92 -9.20
CA GLU A 239 -2.94 -97.41 -10.38
C GLU A 239 -2.13 -98.66 -10.05
N HIS A 240 -1.36 -98.64 -8.95
CA HIS A 240 -0.64 -99.83 -8.47
C HIS A 240 -1.58 -101.01 -8.18
N ARG A 241 -2.73 -100.75 -7.55
CA ARG A 241 -3.72 -101.80 -7.26
C ARG A 241 -4.37 -102.36 -8.53
N CYS A 242 -4.66 -101.52 -9.52
CA CYS A 242 -5.18 -101.96 -10.82
C CYS A 242 -4.17 -102.88 -11.52
N MET A 243 -2.89 -102.50 -11.59
CA MET A 243 -1.84 -103.35 -12.17
C MET A 243 -1.73 -104.70 -11.46
N GLN A 244 -1.84 -104.73 -10.13
CA GLN A 244 -1.83 -105.98 -9.38
C GLN A 244 -3.04 -106.87 -9.74
N LEU A 245 -4.25 -106.30 -9.77
CA LEU A 245 -5.46 -107.04 -10.12
C LEU A 245 -5.42 -107.55 -11.57
N GLU A 246 -4.84 -106.79 -12.50
CA GLU A 246 -4.60 -107.24 -13.88
C GLU A 246 -3.67 -108.44 -13.92
N SER A 247 -2.57 -108.42 -13.16
CA SER A 247 -1.65 -109.57 -13.02
C SER A 247 -2.36 -110.80 -12.43
N ASP A 248 -3.10 -110.62 -11.33
CA ASP A 248 -3.83 -111.71 -10.67
C ASP A 248 -4.90 -112.32 -11.61
N LEU A 249 -5.57 -111.48 -12.42
CA LEU A 249 -6.52 -111.92 -13.43
C LEU A 249 -5.84 -112.72 -14.56
N GLN A 250 -4.63 -112.32 -14.95
CA GLN A 250 -3.85 -113.05 -15.95
C GLN A 250 -3.44 -114.44 -15.41
N ASP A 251 -2.95 -114.52 -14.17
CA ASP A 251 -2.57 -115.78 -13.51
C ASP A 251 -3.77 -116.72 -13.32
N THR A 252 -4.91 -116.19 -12.87
CA THR A 252 -6.17 -116.95 -12.76
C THR A 252 -6.69 -117.39 -14.13
N GLY A 253 -6.53 -116.56 -15.16
CA GLY A 253 -6.83 -116.94 -16.55
C GLY A 253 -5.98 -118.11 -17.03
N CYS A 254 -4.66 -118.09 -16.77
CA CYS A 254 -3.74 -119.18 -17.10
C CYS A 254 -4.11 -120.49 -16.37
N THR A 255 -4.38 -120.43 -15.06
CA THR A 255 -4.76 -121.61 -14.27
C THR A 255 -6.11 -122.20 -14.70
N LEU A 256 -7.10 -121.35 -14.99
CA LEU A 256 -8.39 -121.81 -15.55
C LEU A 256 -8.21 -122.47 -16.92
N GLY A 257 -7.34 -121.91 -17.78
CA GLY A 257 -6.98 -122.51 -19.06
C GLY A 257 -6.36 -123.90 -18.90
N ALA A 258 -5.43 -124.07 -17.95
CA ALA A 258 -4.82 -125.35 -17.64
C ALA A 258 -5.84 -126.37 -17.09
N LEU A 259 -6.74 -125.96 -16.19
CA LEU A 259 -7.81 -126.82 -15.67
C LEU A 259 -8.78 -127.25 -16.78
N LYS A 260 -9.15 -126.33 -17.70
CA LYS A 260 -9.99 -126.68 -18.86
C LYS A 260 -9.31 -127.70 -19.77
N ALA A 261 -7.99 -127.62 -19.95
CA ALA A 261 -7.25 -128.61 -20.72
C ALA A 261 -7.29 -130.00 -20.05
N LEU A 262 -7.08 -130.07 -18.72
CA LEU A 262 -7.17 -131.32 -17.95
C LEU A 262 -8.57 -131.96 -17.96
N LEU A 263 -9.63 -131.15 -18.03
CA LEU A 263 -11.02 -131.62 -18.12
C LEU A 263 -11.41 -132.14 -19.52
N ALA A 264 -10.62 -131.80 -20.55
CA ALA A 264 -10.86 -132.22 -21.92
C ALA A 264 -10.14 -133.53 -22.30
N GLU A 265 -9.22 -133.99 -21.45
CA GLU A 265 -8.57 -135.32 -21.49
C GLU A 265 -9.41 -136.38 -20.76
#